data_AF-A0A2N2H7Z0-F1
#
_entry.id   AF-A0A2N2H7Z0-F1
#
_cell.length_a   1.000
_cell.length_b   1.000
_cell.length_c   1.000
_cell.angle_alpha   90.00
_cell.angle_beta   90.00
_cell.angle_gamma   90.00
#
_symmetry.space_group_name_H-M   'P 1'
#
loop_
_entity.id
_entity.type
_entity.pdbx_description
1 polymer ?
#
loop_
_entity_poly.entity_id
_entity_poly.type
_entity_poly.pdbx_seq_one_letter_code
_entity_poly.pdbx_strand_id
1 'polypeptide(L)'
;MDNISKKFGSLLIIALLTLLLTGCDSPPWESGMVLALKVETPKNGTTVTTPNVVVGGRVNGSQAAQAKVAINGTDVPVKDRKFSSNITLTEGTNVLNIAASSGGAALRENVTVTYAPSK
;
A
#
# COMPACT_ATOMS: atom_id res chain seq x y z
N MET A 1 -13.05 33.89 67.92
CA MET A 1 -11.97 33.49 67.01
C MET A 1 -12.34 32.12 66.46
N ASP A 2 -12.73 32.15 65.17
CA ASP A 2 -12.49 31.14 64.15
C ASP A 2 -13.42 29.92 64.07
N ASN A 3 -14.54 30.16 63.37
CA ASN A 3 -15.26 29.20 62.53
C ASN A 3 -14.33 28.59 61.48
N ILE A 4 -14.33 27.27 61.30
CA ILE A 4 -14.11 26.61 60.00
C ILE A 4 -14.76 25.22 60.03
N SER A 5 -16.03 25.18 59.63
CA SER A 5 -16.62 24.00 59.00
C SER A 5 -16.42 24.18 57.50
N LYS A 6 -15.73 23.25 56.82
CA LYS A 6 -15.98 22.85 55.42
C LYS A 6 -14.89 21.94 54.87
N LYS A 7 -15.37 20.87 54.22
CA LYS A 7 -14.79 20.13 53.08
C LYS A 7 -13.99 18.88 53.44
N PHE A 8 -14.75 17.79 53.59
CA PHE A 8 -14.42 16.51 52.95
C PHE A 8 -14.00 16.80 51.50
N GLY A 9 -12.72 16.59 51.20
CA GLY A 9 -12.13 16.95 49.92
C GLY A 9 -10.90 16.10 49.62
N SER A 10 -11.16 14.86 49.18
CA SER A 10 -10.31 14.12 48.24
C SER A 10 -8.86 13.85 48.65
N LEU A 11 -8.69 12.97 49.63
CA LEU A 11 -7.56 12.03 49.65
C LEU A 11 -7.70 11.09 48.43
N LEU A 12 -6.91 11.32 47.37
CA LEU A 12 -6.52 10.42 46.25
C LEU A 12 -6.37 11.23 44.95
N ILE A 13 -5.22 11.90 44.75
CA ILE A 13 -4.82 12.43 43.42
C ILE A 13 -3.37 12.03 43.10
N ILE A 14 -2.90 10.94 43.70
CA ILE A 14 -1.56 10.41 43.47
C ILE A 14 -1.74 8.91 43.28
N ALA A 15 -1.42 8.42 42.09
CA ALA A 15 -1.50 7.02 41.62
C ALA A 15 -2.82 6.56 40.96
N LEU A 16 -3.04 6.98 39.71
CA LEU A 16 -3.66 6.26 38.57
C LEU A 16 -3.92 7.34 37.50
N LEU A 17 -3.16 7.49 36.41
CA LEU A 17 -3.25 6.62 35.24
C LEU A 17 -2.10 6.98 34.27
N THR A 18 -0.96 6.31 34.38
CA THR A 18 0.19 6.43 33.46
C THR A 18 0.00 5.58 32.20
N LEU A 19 -1.19 5.56 31.60
CA LEU A 19 -1.42 4.83 30.35
C LEU A 19 -2.45 5.57 29.51
N LEU A 20 -1.97 6.52 28.71
CA LEU A 20 -2.24 6.54 27.27
C LEU A 20 -1.04 7.24 26.61
N LEU A 21 0.12 6.59 26.64
CA LEU A 21 1.00 6.62 25.47
C LEU A 21 0.21 5.91 24.36
N THR A 22 -0.80 6.56 23.79
CA THR A 22 -1.09 6.31 22.39
C THR A 22 0.13 6.86 21.68
N GLY A 23 1.19 6.05 21.58
CA GLY A 23 1.97 6.01 20.38
C GLY A 23 0.94 5.78 19.29
N CYS A 24 0.39 6.88 18.77
CA CYS A 24 -0.25 6.85 17.48
C CYS A 24 0.88 6.38 16.59
N ASP A 25 0.82 5.11 16.18
CA ASP A 25 1.43 4.67 14.94
C ASP A 25 0.94 5.67 13.90
N SER A 26 1.73 6.71 13.65
CA SER A 26 1.40 7.74 12.68
C SER A 26 1.37 6.96 11.37
N PRO A 27 0.20 6.82 10.73
CA PRO A 27 0.16 6.12 9.47
C PRO A 27 1.14 6.82 8.51
N PRO A 28 1.87 6.08 7.65
CA PRO A 28 3.07 6.57 6.96
C PRO A 28 2.89 7.85 6.11
N TRP A 29 1.65 8.28 5.89
CA TRP A 29 1.31 9.52 5.18
C TRP A 29 1.52 10.82 5.99
N GLU A 30 1.68 10.78 7.32
CA GLU A 30 1.96 12.00 8.11
C GLU A 30 3.39 12.55 7.90
N SER A 31 4.29 11.80 7.25
CA SER A 31 5.67 12.23 6.95
C SER A 31 5.80 12.96 5.59
N GLY A 32 4.71 13.16 4.84
CA GLY A 32 4.76 13.76 3.49
C GLY A 32 5.38 12.84 2.41
N MET A 33 5.72 11.60 2.79
CA MET A 33 6.18 10.56 1.88
C MET A 33 4.99 9.76 1.38
N VAL A 34 4.56 10.05 0.16
CA VAL A 34 3.41 9.39 -0.46
C VAL A 34 3.89 8.54 -1.63
N LEU A 35 3.47 7.28 -1.65
CA LEU A 35 3.58 6.39 -2.79
C LEU A 35 2.17 5.92 -3.14
N ALA A 36 1.86 5.89 -4.43
CA ALA A 36 0.64 5.33 -4.96
C ALA A 36 0.97 4.46 -6.19
N LEU A 37 0.32 3.31 -6.30
CA LEU A 37 0.44 2.38 -7.42
C LEU A 37 -0.88 2.39 -8.19
N LYS A 38 -0.81 2.42 -9.52
CA LYS A 38 -1.97 2.29 -10.41
C LYS A 38 -1.62 1.36 -11.56
N VAL A 39 -2.24 0.19 -11.62
CA VAL A 39 -2.16 -0.68 -12.81
C VAL A 39 -3.17 -0.21 -13.86
N GLU A 40 -2.70 -0.01 -15.09
CA GLU A 40 -3.52 0.51 -16.20
C GLU A 40 -3.92 -0.59 -17.16
N THR A 41 -3.08 -1.60 -17.35
CA THR A 41 -3.33 -2.75 -18.21
C THR A 41 -2.58 -3.97 -17.67
N PRO A 42 -3.16 -5.17 -17.76
CA PRO A 42 -4.57 -5.44 -18.07
C PRO A 42 -5.49 -4.96 -16.92
N LYS A 43 -6.77 -4.75 -17.22
CA LYS A 43 -7.76 -4.53 -16.16
C LYS A 43 -7.99 -5.85 -15.41
N ASN A 44 -8.24 -5.76 -14.11
CA ASN A 44 -8.59 -6.93 -13.32
C ASN A 44 -9.83 -7.65 -13.91
N GLY A 45 -9.73 -8.97 -14.08
CA GLY A 45 -10.77 -9.82 -14.65
C GLY A 45 -10.79 -9.88 -16.19
N THR A 46 -9.78 -9.35 -16.88
CA THR A 46 -9.73 -9.39 -18.36
C THR A 46 -9.46 -10.82 -18.85
N THR A 47 -10.13 -11.22 -19.94
CA THR A 47 -9.81 -12.43 -20.70
C THR A 47 -9.02 -12.07 -21.96
N VAL A 48 -7.94 -12.79 -22.23
CA VAL A 48 -7.09 -12.62 -23.42
C VAL A 48 -6.99 -13.93 -24.20
N THR A 49 -6.76 -13.82 -25.51
CA THR A 49 -6.61 -14.97 -26.43
C THR A 49 -5.17 -15.24 -26.82
N THR A 50 -4.23 -14.38 -26.40
CA THR A 50 -2.79 -14.57 -26.56
C THR A 50 -2.14 -14.83 -25.20
N PRO A 51 -1.14 -15.73 -25.13
CA PRO A 51 -0.45 -16.04 -23.87
C PRO A 51 0.38 -14.85 -23.37
N ASN A 52 0.72 -13.92 -24.25
CA ASN A 52 1.62 -12.82 -23.96
C ASN A 52 0.83 -11.55 -23.68
N VAL A 53 0.89 -11.03 -22.44
CA VAL A 53 0.19 -9.81 -22.03
C VAL A 53 1.16 -8.75 -21.54
N VAL A 54 0.93 -7.50 -21.96
CA VAL A 54 1.67 -6.36 -21.43
C VAL A 54 1.01 -5.90 -20.14
N VAL A 55 1.74 -5.99 -19.04
CA VAL A 55 1.34 -5.42 -17.75
C VAL A 55 2.00 -4.06 -17.62
N GLY A 56 1.20 -3.00 -17.52
CA GLY A 56 1.68 -1.63 -17.48
C GLY A 56 0.88 -0.78 -16.52
N GLY A 57 1.55 0.23 -15.97
CA GLY A 57 0.95 1.13 -15.01
C GLY A 57 1.86 2.27 -14.61
N ARG A 58 1.50 2.94 -13.52
CA ARG A 58 2.16 4.14 -13.01
C ARG A 58 2.36 4.10 -11.51
N VAL A 59 3.43 4.74 -11.08
CA VAL A 59 3.67 5.09 -9.68
C VAL A 59 3.49 6.61 -9.51
N ASN A 60 2.81 7.04 -8.46
CA ASN A 60 2.53 8.44 -8.17
C ASN A 60 2.93 8.79 -6.74
N GLY A 61 2.92 10.10 -6.42
CA GLY A 61 3.29 10.63 -5.12
C GLY A 61 4.74 11.13 -5.06
N SER A 62 5.11 11.71 -3.91
CA SER A 62 6.43 12.31 -3.67
C SER A 62 7.56 11.28 -3.74
N GLN A 63 7.27 10.00 -3.46
CA GLN A 63 8.23 8.90 -3.48
C GLN A 63 8.28 8.14 -4.81
N ALA A 64 7.51 8.56 -5.82
CA ALA A 64 7.43 7.87 -7.11
C ALA A 64 8.76 7.81 -7.88
N ALA A 65 9.61 8.82 -7.73
CA ALA A 65 10.90 8.88 -8.42
C ALA A 65 11.90 7.82 -7.95
N GLN A 66 11.77 7.36 -6.70
CA GLN A 66 12.63 6.33 -6.10
C GLN A 66 11.95 4.96 -6.05
N ALA A 67 10.75 4.84 -6.62
CA ALA A 67 9.95 3.64 -6.50
C ALA A 67 10.52 2.48 -7.31
N LYS A 68 10.59 1.32 -6.67
CA LYS A 68 10.88 0.04 -7.30
C LYS A 68 9.58 -0.71 -7.53
N VAL A 69 9.40 -1.27 -8.71
CA VAL A 69 8.23 -2.08 -9.06
C VAL A 69 8.68 -3.50 -9.36
N ALA A 70 7.94 -4.48 -8.86
CA ALA A 70 8.12 -5.89 -9.19
C ALA A 70 6.78 -6.49 -9.64
N ILE A 71 6.83 -7.36 -10.66
CA ILE A 71 5.67 -8.10 -11.16
C ILE A 71 5.97 -9.58 -10.99
N ASN A 72 5.13 -10.30 -10.24
CA ASN A 72 5.35 -11.69 -9.83
C ASN A 72 6.72 -11.92 -9.16
N GLY A 73 7.22 -10.91 -8.43
CA GLY A 73 8.52 -10.95 -7.76
C GLY A 73 9.71 -10.58 -8.64
N THR A 74 9.51 -10.38 -9.95
CA THR A 74 10.56 -9.93 -10.88
C THR A 74 10.58 -8.41 -10.96
N ASP A 75 11.75 -7.80 -10.74
CA ASP A 75 11.93 -6.35 -10.84
C ASP A 75 11.65 -5.84 -12.27
N VAL A 76 10.91 -4.73 -12.35
CA VAL A 76 10.53 -4.07 -13.61
C VAL A 76 11.04 -2.64 -13.59
N PRO A 77 11.73 -2.19 -14.65
CA PRO A 77 12.24 -0.83 -14.71
C PRO A 77 11.09 0.19 -14.73
N VAL A 78 11.24 1.23 -13.91
CA VAL A 78 10.34 2.39 -13.89
C VAL A 78 11.03 3.53 -14.63
N LYS A 79 10.39 4.05 -15.68
CA LYS A 79 10.86 5.21 -16.47
C LYS A 79 9.73 6.23 -16.57
N ASP A 80 10.03 7.49 -16.28
CA ASP A 80 9.02 8.57 -16.28
C ASP A 80 7.77 8.21 -15.45
N ARG A 81 8.00 7.58 -14.29
CA ARG A 81 6.96 7.07 -13.38
C ARG A 81 6.04 5.99 -13.98
N LYS A 82 6.39 5.41 -15.11
CA LYS A 82 5.68 4.32 -15.78
C LYS A 82 6.50 3.05 -15.68
N PHE A 83 5.82 1.93 -15.50
CA PHE A 83 6.40 0.60 -15.63
C PHE A 83 5.64 -0.16 -16.71
N SER A 84 6.34 -1.06 -17.39
CA SER A 84 5.76 -1.94 -18.39
C SER A 84 6.61 -3.20 -18.43
N SER A 85 5.97 -4.36 -18.37
CA SER A 85 6.63 -5.65 -18.55
C SER A 85 5.75 -6.59 -19.34
N ASN A 86 6.40 -7.49 -20.06
CA ASN A 86 5.72 -8.52 -20.81
C ASN A 86 5.65 -9.80 -19.97
N ILE A 87 4.45 -10.33 -19.77
CA ILE A 87 4.20 -11.51 -18.96
C ILE A 87 3.60 -12.61 -19.83
N THR A 88 4.21 -13.77 -19.77
CA THR A 88 3.67 -14.99 -20.37
C THR A 88 2.72 -15.66 -19.38
N LEU A 89 1.47 -15.80 -19.78
CA LEU A 89 0.39 -16.43 -19.03
C LEU A 89 0.35 -17.93 -19.34
N THR A 90 -0.02 -18.72 -18.33
CA THR A 90 -0.43 -20.12 -18.53
C THR A 90 -1.90 -20.15 -18.90
N GLU A 91 -2.34 -21.15 -19.67
CA GLU A 91 -3.78 -21.29 -19.99
C GLU A 91 -4.62 -21.35 -18.70
N GLY A 92 -5.77 -20.67 -18.72
CA GLY A 92 -6.65 -20.51 -17.56
C GLY A 92 -6.40 -19.22 -16.77
N THR A 93 -6.76 -19.23 -15.49
CA THR A 93 -6.69 -18.04 -14.62
C THR A 93 -5.27 -17.83 -14.09
N ASN A 94 -4.75 -16.61 -14.30
CA ASN A 94 -3.46 -16.14 -13.82
C ASN A 94 -3.68 -14.97 -12.85
N VAL A 95 -3.05 -15.02 -11.68
CA VAL A 95 -3.04 -13.90 -10.73
C VAL A 95 -1.69 -13.22 -10.80
N LEU A 96 -1.68 -11.97 -11.26
CA LEU A 96 -0.48 -11.16 -11.38
C LEU A 96 -0.34 -10.30 -10.12
N ASN A 97 0.76 -10.45 -9.38
CA ASN A 97 1.04 -9.64 -8.20
C ASN A 97 1.99 -8.51 -8.58
N ILE A 98 1.48 -7.28 -8.60
CA ILE A 98 2.27 -6.06 -8.83
C ILE A 98 2.59 -5.44 -7.47
N ALA A 99 3.86 -5.32 -7.15
CA ALA A 99 4.34 -4.67 -5.94
C ALA A 99 5.09 -3.39 -6.28
N ALA A 100 4.90 -2.34 -5.48
CA ALA A 100 5.69 -1.11 -5.55
C ALA A 100 6.23 -0.77 -4.16
N SER A 101 7.48 -0.35 -4.07
CA SER A 101 8.09 0.06 -2.80
C SER A 101 8.99 1.27 -2.95
N SER A 102 8.98 2.15 -1.94
CA SER A 102 9.81 3.36 -1.90
C SER A 102 9.80 3.97 -0.51
N GLY A 103 10.96 4.41 0.01
CA GLY A 103 11.01 5.18 1.27
C GLY A 103 10.34 4.51 2.49
N GLY A 104 10.33 3.18 2.54
CA GLY A 104 9.64 2.41 3.59
C GLY A 104 8.16 2.08 3.30
N ALA A 105 7.54 2.72 2.30
CA ALA A 105 6.22 2.34 1.81
C ALA A 105 6.31 1.09 0.94
N ALA A 106 5.34 0.19 1.10
CA ALA A 106 5.16 -0.99 0.25
C ALA A 106 3.67 -1.14 -0.11
N LEU A 107 3.39 -1.18 -1.40
CA LEU A 107 2.05 -1.36 -1.97
C LEU A 107 2.01 -2.65 -2.79
N ARG A 108 0.84 -3.29 -2.82
CA ARG A 108 0.59 -4.47 -3.64
C ARG A 108 -0.78 -4.35 -4.30
N GLU A 109 -0.85 -4.76 -5.55
CA GLU A 109 -2.07 -4.85 -6.34
C GLU A 109 -2.10 -6.20 -7.05
N ASN A 110 -3.24 -6.89 -6.96
CA ASN A 110 -3.44 -8.17 -7.63
C ASN A 110 -4.34 -7.97 -8.85
N VAL A 111 -3.89 -8.43 -10.00
CA VAL A 111 -4.64 -8.38 -11.26
C VAL A 111 -4.84 -9.79 -11.78
N THR A 112 -6.09 -10.21 -11.80
CA THR A 112 -6.51 -11.50 -12.35
C THR A 112 -6.70 -11.38 -13.86
N VAL A 113 -6.09 -12.28 -14.62
CA VAL A 113 -6.18 -12.35 -16.08
C VAL A 113 -6.47 -13.79 -16.48
N THR A 114 -7.45 -14.01 -17.34
CA THR A 114 -7.74 -15.35 -17.88
C THR A 114 -7.19 -15.46 -19.28
N TYR A 115 -6.30 -16.41 -19.53
CA TYR A 115 -5.86 -16.75 -20.88
C TYR A 115 -6.68 -17.92 -21.41
N ALA A 116 -7.46 -17.66 -22.46
CA ALA A 116 -8.29 -18.64 -23.15
C ALA A 116 -7.96 -18.61 -24.65
N PRO A 117 -7.11 -19.51 -25.17
CA PRO A 117 -6.73 -19.53 -26.57
C PRO A 117 -7.96 -19.72 -27.48
N SER A 118 -8.01 -18.97 -28.57
CA SER A 118 -8.98 -19.24 -29.63
C SER A 118 -8.58 -20.53 -30.33
N LYS A 119 -9.51 -21.50 -30.36
CA LYS A 119 -9.33 -22.78 -31.05
C LYS A 119 -9.10 -22.62 -32.55
#